data_AF-A0A1G3KKT3-F1
#
_entry.id   AF-A0A1G3KKT3-F1
#
_cell.length_a   1.000
_cell.length_b   1.000
_cell.length_c   1.000
_cell.angle_alpha   90.00
_cell.angle_beta   90.00
_cell.angle_gamma   90.00
#
_symmetry.space_group_name_H-M   'P 1'
#
loop_
_entity.id
_entity.type
_entity.pdbx_description
1 polymer ?
#
loop_
_entity_poly.entity_id
_entity_poly.type
_entity_poly.pdbx_seq_one_letter_code
_entity_poly.pdbx_strand_id
1 'polypeptide(L)'
;MKALYLAGGAALLSILACAAPTAAADPLVLSDVSWVAEPAGGKKGAPRVRIQHKQSRSDQALDGSRPYFAAAEAALGQSTPGPVRFTVTHDAGTLACTGTLTRAFEGKGECRFTSDPGFERALGDRGLSPDRRSTLLAMLMVDATIELADGLAKEGVRPKDADDLIAAAALEVSPDYIRDLRSEALVLTDVEDAIACKALGVDGAYVRGLAAAGYRKLSADEVVGMKAMGVTGAYAQAMNRAAGGVSK
;
A
#
# COMPACT_ATOMS: atom_id res chain seq x y z
N MET A 1 -75.37 -12.23 -43.99
CA MET A 1 -74.26 -12.80 -43.20
C MET A 1 -72.94 -12.55 -43.91
N LYS A 2 -72.12 -11.63 -43.36
CA LYS A 2 -70.64 -11.57 -43.33
C LYS A 2 -70.22 -10.10 -43.25
N ALA A 3 -69.82 -9.71 -42.06
CA ALA A 3 -69.13 -8.46 -41.78
C ALA A 3 -67.67 -8.58 -42.24
N LEU A 4 -67.12 -7.51 -42.82
CA LEU A 4 -65.67 -7.32 -42.94
C LEU A 4 -65.29 -6.01 -42.26
N TYR A 5 -64.36 -6.14 -41.32
CA TYR A 5 -63.84 -5.12 -40.41
C TYR A 5 -62.78 -4.24 -41.09
N LEU A 6 -62.84 -2.95 -40.80
CA LEU A 6 -61.75 -1.98 -40.97
C LEU A 6 -60.63 -2.28 -39.97
N ALA A 7 -59.38 -2.32 -40.43
CA ALA A 7 -58.20 -2.32 -39.57
C ALA A 7 -57.27 -1.17 -39.99
N GLY A 8 -57.26 -0.10 -39.19
CA GLY A 8 -56.27 0.98 -39.26
C GLY A 8 -55.01 0.55 -38.52
N GLY A 9 -53.88 0.54 -39.21
CA GLY A 9 -52.56 0.26 -38.63
C GLY A 9 -51.89 1.55 -38.17
N ALA A 10 -51.66 1.68 -36.87
CA ALA A 10 -50.75 2.66 -36.30
C ALA A 10 -49.33 2.06 -36.26
N ALA A 11 -48.39 2.69 -36.96
CA ALA A 11 -46.98 2.32 -36.91
C ALA A 11 -46.29 3.01 -35.72
N LEU A 12 -45.91 2.24 -34.70
CA LEU A 12 -45.04 2.67 -33.62
C LEU A 12 -43.57 2.42 -34.04
N LEU A 13 -42.80 3.50 -34.20
CA LEU A 13 -41.35 3.46 -34.41
C LEU A 13 -40.66 3.25 -33.06
N SER A 14 -40.14 2.05 -32.84
CA SER A 14 -39.28 1.73 -31.69
C SER A 14 -37.85 2.19 -31.97
N ILE A 15 -37.38 3.21 -31.26
CA ILE A 15 -35.98 3.64 -31.28
C ILE A 15 -35.18 2.66 -30.42
N LEU A 16 -34.43 1.75 -31.05
CA LEU A 16 -33.39 0.98 -30.36
C LEU A 16 -32.21 1.93 -30.04
N ALA A 17 -32.07 2.29 -28.77
CA ALA A 17 -30.83 2.87 -28.26
C ALA A 17 -29.79 1.74 -28.15
N CYS A 18 -28.86 1.66 -29.09
CA CYS A 18 -27.65 0.84 -28.94
C CYS A 18 -26.79 1.45 -27.83
N ALA A 19 -26.90 0.90 -26.62
CA ALA A 19 -25.85 1.07 -25.62
C ALA A 19 -24.61 0.34 -26.13
N ALA A 20 -23.61 1.10 -26.61
CA ALA A 20 -22.31 0.52 -26.90
C ALA A 20 -21.74 -0.08 -25.61
N PRO A 21 -21.16 -1.30 -25.64
CA PRO A 21 -20.42 -1.80 -24.50
C PRO A 21 -19.27 -0.83 -24.24
N THR A 22 -19.27 -0.19 -23.07
CA THR A 22 -18.04 0.43 -22.56
C THR A 22 -17.01 -0.68 -22.55
N ALA A 23 -15.98 -0.57 -23.39
CA ALA A 23 -14.86 -1.48 -23.37
C ALA A 23 -14.23 -1.35 -21.98
N ALA A 24 -14.57 -2.26 -21.07
CA ALA A 24 -13.77 -2.47 -19.88
C ALA A 24 -12.36 -2.78 -20.40
N ALA A 25 -11.37 -1.99 -20.00
CA ALA A 25 -9.99 -2.31 -20.30
C ALA A 25 -9.73 -3.76 -19.83
N ASP A 26 -9.13 -4.59 -20.68
CA ASP A 26 -8.79 -5.96 -20.30
C ASP A 26 -7.95 -5.93 -19.02
N PRO A 27 -8.31 -6.72 -17.99
CA PRO A 27 -7.57 -6.69 -16.74
C PRO A 27 -6.13 -7.14 -16.98
N LEU A 28 -5.19 -6.47 -16.31
CA LEU A 28 -3.77 -6.75 -16.47
C LEU A 28 -3.44 -8.05 -15.72
N VAL A 29 -2.92 -9.02 -16.45
CA VAL A 29 -2.57 -10.34 -15.93
C VAL A 29 -1.06 -10.50 -15.85
N LEU A 30 -0.55 -10.98 -14.71
CA LEU A 30 0.82 -11.45 -14.53
C LEU A 30 0.82 -12.93 -14.14
N SER A 31 1.59 -13.74 -14.85
CA SER A 31 1.68 -15.20 -14.65
C SER A 31 3.01 -15.70 -14.09
N ASP A 32 4.07 -14.89 -14.16
CA ASP A 32 5.42 -15.27 -13.73
C ASP A 32 5.65 -14.95 -12.24
N VAL A 33 4.61 -15.16 -11.42
CA VAL A 33 4.63 -14.88 -9.99
C VAL A 33 4.74 -16.20 -9.24
N SER A 34 5.83 -16.41 -8.51
CA SER A 34 6.02 -17.61 -7.71
C SER A 34 5.86 -17.32 -6.23
N TRP A 35 5.59 -18.38 -5.45
CA TRP A 35 5.54 -18.29 -3.99
C TRP A 35 6.31 -19.42 -3.32
N VAL A 36 6.88 -19.11 -2.16
CA VAL A 36 7.51 -20.09 -1.26
C VAL A 36 7.01 -19.81 0.16
N ALA A 37 6.44 -20.83 0.80
CA ALA A 37 6.08 -20.76 2.21
C ALA A 37 7.24 -21.27 3.05
N GLU A 38 7.61 -20.50 4.07
CA GLU A 38 8.61 -20.87 5.06
C GLU A 38 7.96 -20.88 6.46
N PRO A 39 8.18 -21.92 7.27
CA PRO A 39 7.59 -22.01 8.60
C PRO A 39 8.24 -20.99 9.56
N ALA A 40 7.60 -20.81 10.71
CA ALA A 40 8.09 -19.94 11.76
C ALA A 40 9.55 -20.24 12.14
N GLY A 41 10.40 -19.21 12.07
CA GLY A 41 11.77 -19.28 12.55
C GLY A 41 11.85 -19.01 14.06
N GLY A 42 12.26 -20.00 14.84
CA GLY A 42 12.42 -19.86 16.30
C GLY A 42 11.09 -19.72 17.07
N LYS A 43 11.18 -19.46 18.38
CA LYS A 43 10.01 -19.50 19.30
C LYS A 43 9.03 -18.33 19.17
N LYS A 44 9.44 -17.21 18.58
CA LYS A 44 8.62 -15.99 18.41
C LYS A 44 8.38 -15.62 16.95
N GLY A 45 8.87 -16.43 16.01
CA GLY A 45 8.69 -16.15 14.58
C GLY A 45 7.26 -16.49 14.15
N ALA A 46 6.76 -15.74 13.17
CA ALA A 46 5.59 -16.12 12.39
C ALA A 46 6.03 -16.93 11.16
N PRO A 47 5.19 -17.86 10.65
CA PRO A 47 5.37 -18.38 9.30
C PRO A 47 5.28 -17.23 8.29
N ARG A 48 5.89 -17.42 7.12
CA ARG A 48 5.89 -16.41 6.06
C ARG A 48 5.61 -17.04 4.70
N VAL A 49 5.06 -16.24 3.81
CA VAL A 49 5.01 -16.55 2.37
C VAL A 49 5.81 -15.50 1.61
N ARG A 50 6.84 -15.95 0.90
CA ARG A 50 7.61 -15.14 -0.04
C ARG A 50 6.91 -15.15 -1.38
N ILE A 51 6.50 -13.99 -1.88
CA ILE A 51 5.99 -13.81 -3.25
C ILE A 51 7.12 -13.22 -4.10
N GLN A 52 7.38 -13.78 -5.27
CA GLN A 52 8.44 -13.34 -6.18
C GLN A 52 7.91 -13.13 -7.59
N HIS A 53 8.35 -12.06 -8.24
CA HIS A 53 8.12 -11.80 -9.66
C HIS A 53 9.40 -11.20 -10.25
N LYS A 54 10.05 -11.94 -11.15
CA LYS A 54 11.39 -11.62 -11.68
C LYS A 54 12.41 -11.39 -10.52
N GLN A 55 13.02 -10.21 -10.45
CA GLN A 55 14.00 -9.83 -9.42
C GLN A 55 13.35 -9.28 -8.15
N SER A 56 12.05 -8.96 -8.19
CA SER A 56 11.31 -8.43 -7.05
C SER A 56 10.81 -9.57 -6.17
N ARG A 57 10.98 -9.43 -4.86
CA ARG A 57 10.46 -10.37 -3.86
C ARG A 57 9.86 -9.61 -2.69
N SER A 58 8.83 -10.17 -2.09
CA SER A 58 8.19 -9.64 -0.89
C SER A 58 7.91 -10.79 0.08
N ASP A 59 8.33 -10.63 1.33
CA ASP A 59 8.06 -11.59 2.40
C ASP A 59 6.85 -11.10 3.19
N GLN A 60 5.82 -11.94 3.28
CA GLN A 60 4.57 -11.64 3.97
C GLN A 60 4.48 -12.51 5.22
N ALA A 61 4.43 -11.88 6.39
CA ALA A 61 4.18 -12.59 7.63
C ALA A 61 2.73 -13.09 7.66
N LEU A 62 2.55 -14.33 8.10
CA LEU A 62 1.24 -14.97 8.29
C LEU A 62 0.94 -15.00 9.79
N ASP A 63 0.68 -13.81 10.34
CA ASP A 63 0.45 -13.54 11.78
C ASP A 63 -0.82 -12.71 12.03
N GLY A 64 -1.69 -12.59 11.02
CA GLY A 64 -2.91 -11.79 11.09
C GLY A 64 -2.73 -10.27 10.94
N SER A 65 -1.51 -9.75 10.81
CA SER A 65 -1.27 -8.31 10.59
C SER A 65 -1.83 -7.79 9.26
N ARG A 66 -1.95 -8.67 8.26
CA ARG A 66 -2.53 -8.38 6.93
C ARG A 66 -3.76 -9.26 6.70
N PRO A 67 -4.98 -8.79 7.03
CA PRO A 67 -6.20 -9.61 6.98
C PRO A 67 -6.48 -10.21 5.59
N TYR A 68 -6.08 -9.52 4.52
CA TYR A 68 -6.26 -10.01 3.14
C TYR A 68 -5.40 -11.24 2.80
N PHE A 69 -4.40 -11.58 3.64
CA PHE A 69 -3.64 -12.83 3.56
C PHE A 69 -4.24 -14.00 4.38
N ALA A 70 -5.35 -13.81 5.08
CA ALA A 70 -5.92 -14.85 5.95
C ALA A 70 -6.24 -16.17 5.20
N ALA A 71 -6.68 -16.10 3.95
CA ALA A 71 -6.90 -17.28 3.13
C ALA A 71 -5.61 -18.03 2.79
N ALA A 72 -4.50 -17.31 2.59
CA ALA A 72 -3.18 -17.90 2.41
C ALA A 72 -2.70 -18.55 3.71
N GLU A 73 -2.85 -17.88 4.86
CA GLU A 73 -2.50 -18.42 6.18
C GLU A 73 -3.24 -19.73 6.46
N ALA A 74 -4.56 -19.75 6.28
CA ALA A 74 -5.37 -20.94 6.49
C ALA A 74 -5.00 -22.09 5.53
N ALA A 75 -4.74 -21.78 4.26
CA ALA A 75 -4.39 -22.78 3.27
C ALA A 75 -2.99 -23.36 3.48
N LEU A 76 -2.01 -22.52 3.80
CA LEU A 76 -0.61 -22.92 4.03
C LEU A 76 -0.43 -23.60 5.39
N GLY A 77 -1.27 -23.30 6.38
CA GLY A 77 -1.24 -23.92 7.70
C GLY A 77 -1.78 -25.35 7.77
N GLN A 78 -2.26 -25.93 6.66
CA GLN A 78 -2.76 -27.30 6.62
C GLN A 78 -1.67 -28.30 7.01
N SER A 79 -2.00 -29.23 7.92
CA SER A 79 -1.04 -30.24 8.40
C SER A 79 -0.78 -31.36 7.40
N THR A 80 -1.69 -31.58 6.45
CA THR A 80 -1.58 -32.63 5.44
C THR A 80 -0.77 -32.14 4.24
N PRO A 81 0.35 -32.79 3.89
CA PRO A 81 1.09 -32.49 2.66
C PRO A 81 0.23 -32.74 1.43
N GLY A 82 0.40 -31.96 0.37
CA GLY A 82 -0.38 -32.13 -0.86
C GLY A 82 -0.65 -30.83 -1.62
N PRO A 83 -1.51 -30.89 -2.65
CA PRO A 83 -1.85 -29.73 -3.44
C PRO A 83 -2.59 -28.69 -2.60
N VAL A 84 -2.25 -27.41 -2.82
CA VAL A 84 -2.88 -26.27 -2.14
C VAL A 84 -3.31 -25.22 -3.15
N ARG A 85 -4.41 -24.54 -2.83
CA ARG A 85 -4.87 -23.35 -3.53
C ARG A 85 -5.29 -22.31 -2.50
N PHE A 86 -4.97 -21.07 -2.76
CA PHE A 86 -5.48 -19.93 -2.02
C PHE A 86 -5.64 -18.73 -2.94
N THR A 87 -6.36 -17.72 -2.48
CA THR A 87 -6.57 -16.48 -3.21
C THR A 87 -6.42 -15.32 -2.24
N VAL A 88 -5.63 -14.34 -2.62
CA VAL A 88 -5.46 -13.08 -1.90
C VAL A 88 -6.20 -12.01 -2.69
N THR A 89 -7.21 -11.41 -2.06
CA THR A 89 -8.04 -10.35 -2.65
C THR A 89 -7.69 -9.03 -1.98
N HIS A 90 -7.35 -8.04 -2.79
CA HIS A 90 -6.96 -6.70 -2.36
C HIS A 90 -7.51 -5.70 -3.38
N ASP A 91 -7.61 -4.42 -3.02
CA ASP A 91 -8.12 -3.38 -3.91
C ASP A 91 -7.36 -3.34 -5.25
N ALA A 92 -6.03 -3.48 -5.21
CA ALA A 92 -5.19 -3.52 -6.40
C ALA A 92 -5.45 -4.72 -7.34
N GLY A 93 -6.10 -5.78 -6.86
CA GLY A 93 -6.40 -6.96 -7.67
C GLY A 93 -6.42 -8.27 -6.89
N THR A 94 -6.54 -9.36 -7.65
CA THR A 94 -6.60 -10.73 -7.13
C THR A 94 -5.34 -11.50 -7.46
N LEU A 95 -4.71 -12.09 -6.44
CA LEU A 95 -3.58 -13.01 -6.57
C LEU A 95 -4.06 -14.45 -6.29
N ALA A 96 -4.29 -15.22 -7.35
CA ALA A 96 -4.74 -16.60 -7.27
C ALA A 96 -3.55 -17.57 -7.34
N CYS A 97 -3.31 -18.34 -6.28
CA CYS A 97 -2.12 -19.17 -6.13
C CYS A 97 -2.46 -20.65 -6.07
N THR A 98 -1.57 -21.46 -6.63
CA THR A 98 -1.60 -22.93 -6.57
C THR A 98 -0.20 -23.48 -6.29
N GLY A 99 -0.10 -24.64 -5.68
CA GLY A 99 1.18 -25.33 -5.51
C GLY A 99 1.06 -26.56 -4.64
N THR A 100 2.14 -26.91 -3.95
CA THR A 100 2.22 -28.12 -3.12
C THR A 100 2.88 -27.80 -1.78
N LEU A 101 2.30 -28.31 -0.70
CA LEU A 101 2.87 -28.32 0.65
C LEU A 101 3.61 -29.61 0.93
N THR A 102 4.79 -29.52 1.54
CA THR A 102 5.51 -30.67 2.13
C THR A 102 5.12 -30.88 3.59
N ARG A 103 4.71 -29.81 4.27
CA ARG A 103 4.08 -29.78 5.61
C ARG A 103 3.47 -28.40 5.85
N ALA A 104 2.85 -28.19 7.02
CA ALA A 104 2.32 -26.88 7.41
C ALA A 104 3.38 -25.77 7.27
N PHE A 105 3.02 -24.72 6.54
CA PHE A 105 3.82 -23.56 6.19
C PHE A 105 5.12 -23.85 5.46
N GLU A 106 5.26 -25.02 4.81
CA GLU A 106 6.41 -25.34 3.98
C GLU A 106 5.92 -25.85 2.62
N GLY A 107 6.26 -25.13 1.56
CA GLY A 107 5.82 -25.46 0.22
C GLY A 107 6.15 -24.39 -0.79
N LYS A 108 5.76 -24.62 -2.04
CA LYS A 108 5.99 -23.67 -3.14
C LYS A 108 4.94 -23.83 -4.23
N GLY A 109 4.85 -22.82 -5.08
CA GLY A 109 4.04 -22.87 -6.27
C GLY A 109 4.05 -21.56 -7.05
N GLU A 110 3.01 -21.37 -7.84
CA GLU A 110 2.85 -20.24 -8.74
C GLU A 110 1.53 -19.52 -8.46
N CYS A 111 1.48 -18.25 -8.83
CA CYS A 111 0.34 -17.38 -8.72
C CYS A 111 0.06 -16.70 -10.06
N ARG A 112 -1.22 -16.38 -10.26
CA ARG A 112 -1.69 -15.49 -11.31
C ARG A 112 -2.24 -14.23 -10.64
N PHE A 113 -1.64 -13.09 -10.93
CA PHE A 113 -2.18 -11.79 -10.53
C PHE A 113 -3.09 -11.24 -11.63
N THR A 114 -4.23 -10.69 -11.24
CA THR A 114 -5.19 -10.00 -12.11
C THR A 114 -5.54 -8.66 -11.45
N SER A 115 -5.23 -7.56 -12.11
CA SER A 115 -5.55 -6.23 -11.58
C SER A 115 -7.05 -5.95 -11.53
N ASP A 116 -7.43 -5.03 -10.64
CA ASP A 116 -8.80 -4.49 -10.58
C ASP A 116 -8.93 -3.20 -11.42
N PRO A 117 -9.78 -3.16 -12.46
CA PRO A 117 -9.96 -1.96 -13.29
C PRO A 117 -10.64 -0.78 -12.56
N GLY A 118 -11.32 -1.02 -11.43
CA GLY A 118 -11.86 0.03 -10.58
C GLY A 118 -10.75 0.76 -9.84
N PHE A 119 -9.83 0.00 -9.26
CA PHE A 119 -8.64 0.54 -8.60
C PHE A 119 -7.72 1.30 -9.55
N GLU A 120 -7.46 0.77 -10.74
CA GLU A 120 -6.66 1.47 -11.77
C GLU A 120 -7.25 2.82 -12.15
N ARG A 121 -8.58 2.88 -12.33
CA ARG A 121 -9.28 4.16 -12.60
C ARG A 121 -9.17 5.10 -11.42
N ALA A 122 -9.37 4.62 -10.19
CA ALA A 122 -9.26 5.44 -8.99
C ALA A 122 -7.85 6.02 -8.79
N LEU A 123 -6.80 5.28 -9.14
CA LEU A 123 -5.43 5.79 -9.20
C LEU A 123 -5.28 6.88 -10.27
N GLY A 124 -5.80 6.63 -11.48
CA GLY A 124 -5.75 7.59 -12.58
C GLY A 124 -6.43 8.92 -12.26
N ASP A 125 -7.59 8.88 -11.60
CA ASP A 125 -8.32 10.07 -11.14
C ASP A 125 -7.51 10.92 -10.13
N ARG A 126 -6.48 10.32 -9.50
CA ARG A 126 -5.57 10.97 -8.55
C ARG A 126 -4.24 11.38 -9.16
N GLY A 127 -4.01 11.09 -10.45
CA GLY A 127 -2.72 11.27 -11.11
C GLY A 127 -1.69 10.21 -10.73
N LEU A 128 -2.12 9.08 -10.15
CA LEU A 128 -1.25 8.01 -9.65
C LEU A 128 -1.23 6.79 -10.58
N SER A 129 -1.52 6.98 -11.87
CA SER A 129 -1.52 5.89 -12.85
C SER A 129 -0.18 5.16 -12.85
N PRO A 130 -0.16 3.83 -12.66
CA PRO A 130 1.08 3.07 -12.67
C PRO A 130 1.71 3.08 -14.06
N ASP A 131 3.03 3.18 -14.12
CA ASP A 131 3.82 3.11 -15.35
C ASP A 131 3.96 1.66 -15.88
N ARG A 132 3.92 0.68 -14.97
CA ARG A 132 4.10 -0.74 -15.26
C ARG A 132 3.06 -1.59 -14.53
N ARG A 133 2.70 -2.71 -15.14
CA ARG A 133 1.77 -3.70 -14.56
C ARG A 133 2.26 -4.27 -13.22
N SER A 134 3.59 -4.42 -13.07
CA SER A 134 4.21 -4.90 -11.83
C SER A 134 3.96 -3.99 -10.63
N THR A 135 3.66 -2.71 -10.88
CA THR A 135 3.40 -1.70 -9.84
C THR A 135 2.12 -2.03 -9.08
N LEU A 136 1.07 -2.54 -9.74
CA LEU A 136 -0.17 -2.97 -9.08
C LEU A 136 0.03 -4.22 -8.20
N LEU A 137 0.88 -5.16 -8.64
CA LEU A 137 1.27 -6.29 -7.80
C LEU A 137 2.07 -5.80 -6.58
N ALA A 138 3.00 -4.86 -6.77
CA ALA A 138 3.75 -4.26 -5.67
C ALA A 138 2.83 -3.57 -4.66
N MET A 139 1.81 -2.84 -5.13
CA MET A 139 0.81 -2.22 -4.26
C MET A 139 0.07 -3.23 -3.40
N LEU A 140 -0.34 -4.39 -3.95
CA LEU A 140 -0.92 -5.49 -3.17
C LEU A 140 0.04 -5.99 -2.09
N MET A 141 1.34 -6.13 -2.44
CA MET A 141 2.35 -6.64 -1.50
C MET A 141 2.57 -5.71 -0.31
N VAL A 142 2.41 -4.39 -0.48
CA VAL A 142 2.68 -3.41 0.58
C VAL A 142 1.42 -2.80 1.19
N ASP A 143 0.22 -3.19 0.72
CA ASP A 143 -1.08 -2.60 1.12
C ASP A 143 -1.18 -1.10 0.75
N ALA A 144 -0.71 -0.75 -0.44
CA ALA A 144 -0.89 0.60 -0.99
C ALA A 144 -2.31 0.73 -1.56
N THR A 145 -3.16 1.47 -0.84
CA THR A 145 -4.59 1.61 -1.14
C THR A 145 -4.98 3.02 -1.57
N ILE A 146 -6.18 3.16 -2.14
CA ILE A 146 -6.78 4.47 -2.40
C ILE A 146 -7.06 5.22 -1.09
N GLU A 147 -7.45 4.50 -0.04
CA GLU A 147 -7.66 5.08 1.30
C GLU A 147 -6.37 5.72 1.82
N LEU A 148 -5.23 5.06 1.67
CA LEU A 148 -3.93 5.62 2.05
C LEU A 148 -3.62 6.90 1.26
N ALA A 149 -3.79 6.87 -0.07
CA ALA A 149 -3.54 8.01 -0.94
C ALA A 149 -4.40 9.23 -0.55
N ASP A 150 -5.70 9.02 -0.32
CA ASP A 150 -6.64 10.07 0.10
C ASP A 150 -6.33 10.60 1.50
N GLY A 151 -5.97 9.72 2.42
CA GLY A 151 -5.57 10.07 3.77
C GLY A 151 -4.33 10.97 3.78
N LEU A 152 -3.29 10.61 3.03
CA LEU A 152 -2.05 11.41 2.93
C LEU A 152 -2.31 12.76 2.26
N ALA A 153 -3.10 12.79 1.18
CA ALA A 153 -3.49 14.03 0.52
C ALA A 153 -4.27 14.95 1.46
N LYS A 154 -5.16 14.41 2.30
CA LYS A 154 -5.91 15.17 3.31
C LYS A 154 -5.00 15.78 4.39
N GLU A 155 -3.91 15.10 4.74
CA GLU A 155 -2.92 15.63 5.67
C GLU A 155 -1.98 16.67 5.03
N GLY A 156 -2.08 16.87 3.71
CA GLY A 156 -1.30 17.86 2.97
C GLY A 156 0.00 17.33 2.39
N VAL A 157 0.23 16.00 2.41
CA VAL A 157 1.41 15.33 1.86
C VAL A 157 1.00 14.36 0.75
N ARG A 158 0.44 14.90 -0.33
CA ARG A 158 -0.08 14.11 -1.45
C ARG A 158 1.06 13.34 -2.14
N PRO A 159 0.91 12.02 -2.38
CA PRO A 159 1.80 11.27 -3.28
C PRO A 159 1.80 11.85 -4.69
N LYS A 160 2.98 12.01 -5.30
CA LYS A 160 3.11 12.58 -6.65
C LYS A 160 2.88 11.52 -7.71
N ASP A 161 3.25 10.28 -7.41
CA ASP A 161 3.11 9.13 -8.30
C ASP A 161 2.84 7.82 -7.53
N ALA A 162 2.77 6.72 -8.29
CA ALA A 162 2.54 5.39 -7.76
C ALA A 162 3.70 4.87 -6.89
N ASP A 163 4.93 5.30 -7.17
CA ASP A 163 6.13 4.84 -6.44
C ASP A 163 6.17 5.50 -5.05
N ASP A 164 5.79 6.77 -4.94
CA ASP A 164 5.58 7.46 -3.65
C ASP A 164 4.56 6.72 -2.78
N LEU A 165 3.42 6.32 -3.34
CA LEU A 165 2.38 5.63 -2.59
C LEU A 165 2.85 4.25 -2.12
N ILE A 166 3.61 3.53 -2.95
CA ILE A 166 4.22 2.25 -2.59
C ILE A 166 5.23 2.45 -1.45
N ALA A 167 6.11 3.44 -1.56
CA ALA A 167 7.12 3.73 -0.56
C ALA A 167 6.49 4.14 0.79
N ALA A 168 5.45 4.97 0.75
CA ALA A 168 4.68 5.35 1.93
C ALA A 168 4.04 4.13 2.61
N ALA A 169 3.38 3.25 1.84
CA ALA A 169 2.76 2.05 2.40
C ALA A 169 3.81 1.07 2.98
N ALA A 170 4.90 0.85 2.25
CA ALA A 170 5.97 -0.05 2.65
C ALA A 170 6.65 0.36 3.96
N LEU A 171 6.75 1.67 4.22
CA LEU A 171 7.32 2.21 5.45
C LEU A 171 6.27 2.56 6.50
N GLU A 172 4.98 2.28 6.26
CA GLU A 172 3.87 2.61 7.19
C GLU A 172 3.80 4.12 7.49
N VAL A 173 3.98 4.94 6.46
CA VAL A 173 3.69 6.38 6.48
C VAL A 173 2.18 6.54 6.36
N SER A 174 1.50 6.59 7.51
CA SER A 174 0.04 6.73 7.60
C SER A 174 -0.38 8.18 7.84
N PRO A 175 -1.66 8.54 7.60
CA PRO A 175 -2.19 9.84 7.99
C PRO A 175 -1.98 10.16 9.47
N ASP A 176 -2.10 9.15 10.34
CA ASP A 176 -1.86 9.24 11.78
C ASP A 176 -0.40 9.60 12.08
N TYR A 177 0.55 9.00 11.36
CA TYR A 177 1.96 9.34 11.46
C TYR A 177 2.22 10.79 11.06
N ILE A 178 1.63 11.27 9.96
CA ILE A 178 1.75 12.66 9.54
C ILE A 178 1.20 13.61 10.61
N ARG A 179 0.07 13.26 11.25
CA ARG A 179 -0.48 14.04 12.37
C ARG A 179 0.43 14.05 13.59
N ASP A 180 1.06 12.92 13.94
CA ASP A 180 2.00 12.85 15.07
C ASP A 180 3.26 13.70 14.83
N LEU A 181 3.68 13.86 13.57
CA LEU A 181 4.79 14.74 13.20
C LEU A 181 4.46 16.23 13.22
N ARG A 182 3.18 16.63 13.26
CA ARG A 182 2.80 18.05 13.32
C ARG A 182 3.38 18.69 14.58
N SER A 183 4.30 19.63 14.36
CA SER A 183 5.02 20.32 15.43
C SER A 183 5.49 21.68 14.93
N GLU A 184 5.62 22.66 15.83
CA GLU A 184 6.23 23.94 15.47
C GLU A 184 7.70 23.79 15.05
N ALA A 185 8.34 22.67 15.39
CA ALA A 185 9.72 22.37 15.03
C ALA A 185 9.91 21.94 13.57
N LEU A 186 8.91 21.35 12.92
CA LEU A 186 9.05 20.72 11.60
C LEU A 186 8.03 21.29 10.61
N VAL A 187 8.50 21.68 9.43
CA VAL A 187 7.67 21.92 8.25
C VAL A 187 7.68 20.66 7.40
N LEU A 188 6.51 20.03 7.25
CA LEU A 188 6.33 18.84 6.43
C LEU A 188 5.26 19.11 5.37
N THR A 189 5.68 19.12 4.11
CA THR A 189 4.80 19.44 2.96
C THR A 189 4.87 18.40 1.84
N ASP A 190 5.86 17.52 1.88
CA ASP A 190 6.06 16.48 0.87
C ASP A 190 5.90 15.09 1.50
N VAL A 191 5.42 14.12 0.70
CA VAL A 191 5.36 12.73 1.15
C VAL A 191 6.76 12.12 1.18
N GLU A 192 7.64 12.51 0.26
CA GLU A 192 9.03 12.03 0.19
C GLU A 192 9.79 12.38 1.48
N ASP A 193 9.53 13.58 2.00
CA ASP A 193 10.04 14.04 3.30
C ASP A 193 9.54 13.18 4.46
N ALA A 194 8.25 12.81 4.45
CA ALA A 194 7.66 11.97 5.47
C ALA A 194 8.23 10.54 5.42
N ILE A 195 8.45 10.03 4.21
CA ILE A 195 9.11 8.76 3.94
C ILE A 195 10.55 8.78 4.50
N ALA A 196 11.31 9.84 4.23
CA ALA A 196 12.67 10.00 4.75
C ALA A 196 12.70 10.09 6.29
N CYS A 197 11.75 10.82 6.89
CA CYS A 197 11.57 10.88 8.34
C CYS A 197 11.32 9.48 8.92
N LYS A 198 10.38 8.73 8.35
CA LYS A 198 10.01 7.39 8.81
C LYS A 198 11.17 6.42 8.69
N ALA A 199 11.92 6.47 7.59
CA ALA A 199 13.10 5.64 7.34
C ALA A 199 14.20 5.83 8.40
N LEU A 200 14.37 7.04 8.94
CA LEU A 200 15.32 7.32 10.04
C LEU A 200 14.72 7.21 11.45
N GLY A 201 13.48 6.75 11.58
CA GLY A 201 12.80 6.63 12.86
C GLY A 201 12.57 7.99 13.53
N VAL A 202 12.30 9.02 12.73
CA VAL A 202 11.74 10.29 13.22
C VAL A 202 10.27 10.05 13.56
N ASP A 203 9.89 10.33 14.81
CA ASP A 203 8.54 10.22 15.32
C ASP A 203 8.09 11.54 15.98
N GLY A 204 6.83 11.62 16.40
CA GLY A 204 6.30 12.80 17.06
C GLY A 204 7.05 13.16 18.35
N ALA A 205 7.51 12.16 19.11
CA ALA A 205 8.27 12.37 20.33
C ALA A 205 9.59 13.10 20.06
N TYR A 206 10.28 12.70 18.99
CA TYR A 206 11.51 13.32 18.54
C TYR A 206 11.30 14.79 18.14
N VAL A 207 10.33 15.08 17.27
CA VAL A 207 10.09 16.46 16.79
C VAL A 207 9.55 17.37 17.90
N ARG A 208 8.76 16.85 18.86
CA ARG A 208 8.38 17.60 20.07
C ARG A 208 9.58 17.86 20.97
N GLY A 209 10.53 16.93 21.07
CA GLY A 209 11.80 17.13 21.76
C GLY A 209 12.63 18.27 21.15
N LEU A 210 12.69 18.36 19.83
CA LEU A 210 13.33 19.49 19.13
C LEU A 210 12.60 20.81 19.40
N ALA A 211 11.26 20.81 19.38
CA ALA A 211 10.47 22.00 19.73
C ALA A 211 10.75 22.48 21.16
N ALA A 212 10.85 21.55 22.12
CA ALA A 212 11.17 21.85 23.52
C ALA A 212 12.62 22.38 23.69
N ALA A 213 13.54 21.99 22.80
CA ALA A 213 14.88 22.54 22.75
C ALA A 213 14.95 23.94 22.11
N GLY A 214 13.84 24.44 21.55
CA GLY A 214 13.73 25.79 20.98
C GLY A 214 13.81 25.86 19.46
N TYR A 215 13.93 24.72 18.77
CA TYR A 215 13.94 24.70 17.31
C TYR A 215 12.55 24.98 16.74
N ARG A 216 12.49 25.69 15.62
CA ARG A 216 11.26 26.09 14.94
C ARG A 216 11.47 26.01 13.44
N LYS A 217 10.42 25.57 12.72
CA LYS A 217 10.34 25.57 11.26
C LYS A 217 11.55 24.93 10.54
N LEU A 218 12.09 23.85 11.10
CA LEU A 218 13.11 23.06 10.41
C LEU A 218 12.49 22.42 9.17
N SER A 219 13.27 22.30 8.10
CA SER A 219 12.91 21.44 6.98
C SER A 219 13.00 19.96 7.40
N ALA A 220 12.34 19.08 6.64
CA ALA A 220 12.47 17.65 6.85
C ALA A 220 13.93 17.18 6.71
N ASP A 221 14.66 17.69 5.71
CA ASP A 221 16.09 17.40 5.52
C ASP A 221 16.94 17.75 6.75
N GLU A 222 16.68 18.88 7.40
CA GLU A 222 17.39 19.26 8.62
C GLU A 222 17.07 18.30 9.77
N VAL A 223 15.81 17.93 9.96
CA VAL A 223 15.37 16.98 11.00
C VAL A 223 15.96 15.59 10.75
N VAL A 224 15.93 15.12 9.51
CA VAL A 224 16.53 13.85 9.06
C VAL A 224 18.05 13.88 9.29
N GLY A 225 18.73 14.96 8.90
CA GLY A 225 20.17 15.13 9.11
C GLY A 225 20.56 15.12 10.59
N MET A 226 19.81 15.85 11.44
CA MET A 226 19.98 15.82 12.90
C MET A 226 19.81 14.41 13.46
N LYS A 227 18.76 13.69 13.03
CA LYS A 227 18.49 12.32 13.47
C LYS A 227 19.62 11.37 13.04
N ALA A 228 20.10 11.47 11.81
CA ALA A 228 21.20 10.68 11.26
C ALA A 228 22.50 10.86 12.07
N MET A 229 22.75 12.08 12.55
CA MET A 229 23.92 12.39 13.40
C MET A 229 23.72 12.04 14.88
N GLY A 230 22.58 11.44 15.26
CA GLY A 230 22.29 11.07 16.65
C GLY A 230 21.92 12.25 17.56
N VAL A 231 21.58 13.41 16.98
CA VAL A 231 21.14 14.59 17.75
C VAL A 231 19.78 14.29 18.35
N THR A 232 19.70 14.24 19.68
CA THR A 232 18.45 14.08 20.43
C THR A 232 17.92 15.44 20.90
N GLY A 233 16.63 15.54 21.23
CA GLY A 233 16.07 16.76 21.84
C GLY A 233 16.78 17.16 23.13
N ALA A 234 17.14 16.19 23.98
CA ALA A 234 17.89 16.43 25.22
C ALA A 234 19.32 16.96 24.94
N TYR A 235 20.01 16.38 23.96
CA TYR A 235 21.32 16.86 23.53
C TYR A 235 21.23 18.29 23.00
N ALA A 236 20.27 18.56 22.11
CA ALA A 236 20.08 19.88 21.51
C ALA A 236 19.73 20.94 22.57
N GLN A 237 18.89 20.60 23.55
CA GLN A 237 18.60 21.46 24.69
C GLN A 237 19.84 21.75 25.54
N ALA A 238 20.67 20.74 25.82
CA ALA A 238 21.91 20.91 26.57
C ALA A 238 22.89 21.84 25.83
N MET A 239 23.03 21.67 24.52
CA MET A 239 23.88 22.52 23.68
C MET A 239 23.36 23.97 23.63
N ASN A 240 22.05 24.18 23.50
CA ASN A 240 21.45 25.52 23.50
C ASN A 240 21.66 26.23 24.85
N ARG A 241 21.54 25.50 25.97
CA ARG A 241 21.88 26.04 27.31
C ARG A 241 23.35 26.39 27.44
N ALA A 242 24.24 25.54 26.94
CA ALA A 242 25.68 25.80 26.98
C ALA A 242 26.02 27.05 26.15
N ALA A 243 25.49 27.17 24.93
CA ALA A 243 25.71 28.32 24.06
C ALA A 243 25.15 29.63 24.65
N GLY A 244 23.96 29.60 25.28
CA GLY A 244 23.37 30.75 25.97
C GLY A 244 24.04 31.09 27.31
N GLY A 245 24.89 30.22 27.84
CA GLY A 245 25.57 30.37 29.13
C GLY A 245 26.99 30.97 29.07
N VAL A 246 27.56 31.19 27.87
CA VAL A 246 28.93 31.75 27.69
C VAL A 246 28.96 33.29 27.72
N SER A 247 27.83 33.96 27.98
CA SER A 247 27.81 35.41 28.25
C SER A 247 27.78 35.71 29.74
N LYS A 248 28.93 35.57 30.42
CA LYS A 248 29.25 36.28 31.67
C LYS A 248 30.73 36.60 31.74
#